data_AF-A0A154BNR5-F1
#
_entry.id   AF-A0A154BNR5-F1
#
_cell.length_a   1.000
_cell.length_b   1.000
_cell.length_c   1.000
_cell.angle_alpha   90.00
_cell.angle_beta   90.00
_cell.angle_gamma   90.00
#
_symmetry.space_group_name_H-M   'P 1'
#
loop_
_entity.id
_entity.type
_entity.pdbx_description
1 polymer ?
#
loop_
_entity_poly.entity_id
_entity_poly.type
_entity_poly.pdbx_seq_one_letter_code
_entity_poly.pdbx_strand_id
1 'polypeptide(L)'
;MTILAAYPSTNDWGNWNPGIHKDWTQKARYKRTFEAGITVKNLHVNEQTAVINGYTVSLKECTCPDFSERRFPCKHIYRLAVELGILEKPLDEEPQYQVSSEGTMFVIKAK
;
A
#
# COMPACT_ATOMS: atom_id res chain seq x y z
N MET A 1 -2.72 29.79 8.21
CA MET A 1 -3.37 29.02 7.13
C MET A 1 -2.40 27.93 6.71
N THR A 2 -2.45 26.79 7.40
CA THR A 2 -1.57 25.67 7.10
C THR A 2 -2.11 25.01 5.84
N ILE A 3 -1.39 25.17 4.74
CA ILE A 3 -1.69 24.46 3.50
C ILE A 3 -1.49 22.99 3.82
N LEU A 4 -2.59 22.27 4.08
CA LEU A 4 -2.64 20.83 3.88
C LEU A 4 -2.31 20.66 2.39
N ALA A 5 -1.05 20.38 2.09
CA ALA A 5 -0.64 20.03 0.75
C ALA A 5 -1.49 18.81 0.38
N ALA A 6 -2.54 19.04 -0.40
CA ALA A 6 -3.25 17.99 -1.09
C ALA A 6 -2.20 17.31 -1.97
N TYR A 7 -1.66 16.20 -1.48
CA TYR A 7 -0.68 15.44 -2.24
C TYR A 7 -1.39 15.07 -3.54
N PRO A 8 -0.90 15.54 -4.70
CA PRO A 8 -1.51 15.16 -5.96
C PRO A 8 -1.47 13.63 -6.04
N SER A 9 -2.58 13.03 -6.47
CA SER A 9 -2.76 11.59 -6.65
C SER A 9 -1.90 11.01 -7.79
N THR A 10 -0.69 11.53 -7.96
CA THR A 10 0.32 10.99 -8.84
C THR A 10 0.86 9.73 -8.18
N ASN A 11 0.87 8.65 -8.96
CA ASN A 11 1.38 7.33 -8.59
C ASN A 11 2.91 7.30 -8.33
N ASP A 12 3.52 8.46 -8.05
CA ASP A 12 4.95 8.77 -8.02
C ASP A 12 5.38 9.29 -6.63
N TRP A 13 4.80 8.75 -5.57
CA TRP A 13 5.15 9.07 -4.20
C TRP A 13 6.39 8.28 -3.74
N GLY A 14 7.01 8.68 -2.62
CA GLY A 14 8.09 7.91 -2.00
C GLY A 14 9.42 7.88 -2.75
N ASN A 15 9.63 8.73 -3.77
CA ASN A 15 10.85 8.80 -4.57
C ASN A 15 11.24 7.45 -5.22
N TRP A 16 10.23 6.72 -5.67
CA TRP A 16 10.41 5.47 -6.40
C TRP A 16 10.42 5.70 -7.91
N ASN A 17 10.86 4.71 -8.68
CA ASN A 17 10.68 4.73 -10.14
C ASN A 17 9.17 4.87 -10.46
N PRO A 18 8.75 5.85 -11.29
CA PRO A 18 7.34 6.12 -11.62
C PRO A 18 6.51 4.91 -12.09
N GLY A 19 7.17 3.87 -12.61
CA GLY A 19 6.53 2.62 -13.03
C GLY A 19 6.30 1.60 -11.91
N ILE A 20 6.98 1.71 -10.77
CA ILE A 20 7.04 0.60 -9.79
C ILE A 20 5.66 0.28 -9.23
N HIS A 21 4.86 1.29 -8.92
CA HIS A 21 3.53 1.12 -8.32
C HIS A 21 2.50 0.57 -9.33
N LYS A 22 2.83 0.55 -10.62
CA LYS A 22 2.00 -0.05 -11.68
C LYS A 22 2.26 -1.55 -11.83
N ASP A 23 3.42 -2.03 -11.37
CA ASP A 23 3.78 -3.44 -11.43
C ASP A 23 2.81 -4.32 -10.62
N TRP A 24 2.51 -5.51 -11.13
CA TRP A 24 1.54 -6.41 -10.52
C TRP A 24 1.99 -6.91 -9.15
N THR A 25 3.30 -7.15 -8.95
CA THR A 25 3.84 -7.57 -7.65
C THR A 25 3.67 -6.47 -6.60
N GLN A 26 3.72 -5.22 -7.04
CA GLN A 26 3.58 -4.04 -6.20
C GLN A 26 2.11 -3.77 -5.86
N LYS A 27 1.21 -3.92 -6.82
CA LYS A 27 -0.25 -3.95 -6.56
C LYS A 27 -0.64 -5.05 -5.58
N ALA A 28 -0.06 -6.25 -5.72
CA ALA A 28 -0.29 -7.34 -4.77
C ALA A 28 0.24 -7.04 -3.37
N ARG A 29 1.30 -6.24 -3.21
CA ARG A 29 1.77 -5.78 -1.89
C ARG A 29 0.86 -4.71 -1.30
N TYR A 30 0.42 -3.76 -2.12
CA TYR A 30 -0.56 -2.75 -1.72
C TYR A 30 -1.88 -3.39 -1.24
N LYS A 31 -2.40 -4.42 -1.91
CA LYS A 31 -3.59 -5.15 -1.41
C LYS A 31 -3.37 -5.73 0.00
N ARG A 32 -2.15 -6.22 0.28
CA ARG A 32 -1.78 -6.83 1.56
C ARG A 32 -1.60 -5.84 2.71
N THR A 33 -1.63 -4.54 2.41
CA THR A 33 -1.70 -3.47 3.41
C THR A 33 -2.99 -3.48 4.22
N PHE A 34 -4.05 -4.07 3.68
CA PHE A 34 -5.38 -4.15 4.29
C PHE A 34 -5.66 -5.51 4.96
N GLU A 35 -4.71 -6.44 4.94
CA GLU A 35 -4.83 -7.72 5.64
C GLU A 35 -5.06 -7.51 7.15
N ALA A 36 -5.82 -8.41 7.76
CA ALA A 36 -5.93 -8.50 9.21
C ALA A 36 -4.53 -8.68 9.84
N GLY A 37 -4.28 -8.03 10.97
CA GLY A 37 -3.00 -8.11 11.68
C GLY A 37 -1.96 -7.05 11.31
N ILE A 38 -2.31 -6.05 10.50
CA ILE A 38 -1.50 -4.83 10.34
C ILE A 38 -1.77 -3.90 11.52
N THR A 39 -0.75 -3.62 12.33
CA THR A 39 -0.80 -2.71 13.48
C THR A 39 0.08 -1.50 13.22
N VAL A 40 -0.52 -0.31 13.23
CA VAL A 40 0.18 0.98 13.08
C VAL A 40 0.34 1.62 14.46
N LYS A 41 1.55 2.09 14.77
CA LYS A 41 1.92 2.79 16.01
C LYS A 41 2.82 3.98 15.66
N ASN A 42 2.91 4.96 16.55
CA ASN A 42 3.83 6.10 16.45
C ASN A 42 3.79 6.78 15.06
N LEU A 43 2.59 7.10 14.56
CA LEU A 43 2.45 7.79 13.28
C LEU A 43 2.87 9.26 13.43
N HIS A 44 3.95 9.65 12.75
CA HIS A 44 4.45 11.02 12.70
C HIS A 44 4.19 11.61 11.32
N VAL A 45 3.05 12.31 11.17
CA VAL A 45 2.58 12.82 9.87
C VAL A 45 3.58 13.78 9.22
N ASN A 46 4.20 14.67 9.99
CA ASN A 46 5.16 15.66 9.49
C ASN A 46 6.46 15.02 8.99
N GLU A 47 6.90 13.96 9.66
CA GLU A 47 8.14 13.23 9.33
C GLU A 47 7.88 12.15 8.28
N GLN A 48 6.61 11.87 7.97
CA GLN A 48 6.18 10.77 7.11
C GLN A 48 6.80 9.44 7.57
N THR A 49 6.70 9.16 8.87
CA THR A 49 7.20 7.94 9.50
C THR A 49 6.16 7.29 10.40
N ALA A 50 6.28 5.97 10.59
CA ALA A 50 5.50 5.21 11.56
C ALA A 50 6.23 3.94 12.00
N VAL A 51 5.71 3.30 13.06
CA VAL A 51 6.06 1.93 13.44
C VAL A 51 4.92 1.00 13.03
N ILE A 52 5.16 0.12 12.06
CA ILE A 52 4.12 -0.80 11.53
C ILE A 52 4.58 -2.24 11.73
N ASN A 53 3.79 -3.04 12.46
CA ASN A 53 4.16 -4.40 12.90
C ASN A 53 5.53 -4.47 13.60
N GLY A 54 5.90 -3.42 14.32
CA GLY A 54 7.20 -3.31 15.01
C GLY A 54 8.37 -2.84 14.12
N TYR A 55 8.15 -2.63 12.81
CA TYR A 55 9.16 -2.10 11.90
C TYR A 55 9.08 -0.59 11.80
N THR A 56 10.22 0.08 11.72
CA THR A 56 10.28 1.52 11.43
C THR A 56 10.10 1.71 9.93
N VAL A 57 9.18 2.60 9.56
CA VAL A 57 8.73 2.78 8.18
C VAL A 57 8.75 4.26 7.85
N SER A 58 9.28 4.61 6.68
CA SER A 58 9.10 5.88 6.00
C SER A 58 8.55 5.63 4.59
N LEU A 59 8.23 6.67 3.82
CA LEU A 59 7.81 6.49 2.43
C LEU A 59 8.93 5.96 1.51
N LYS A 60 10.18 5.94 2.00
CA LYS A 60 11.38 5.55 1.25
C LYS A 60 12.02 4.26 1.75
N GLU A 61 11.82 3.92 3.02
CA GLU A 61 12.53 2.80 3.65
C GLU A 61 11.66 2.09 4.68
N CYS A 62 11.98 0.81 4.91
CA CYS A 62 11.35 0.02 5.95
C CYS A 62 12.36 -0.96 6.55
N THR A 63 12.32 -1.17 7.86
CA THR A 63 13.22 -2.13 8.53
C THR A 63 12.75 -3.58 8.44
N CYS A 64 11.74 -3.89 7.63
CA CYS A 64 11.22 -5.25 7.48
C CYS A 64 12.08 -6.12 6.54
N PRO A 65 12.03 -7.46 6.69
CA PRO A 65 12.81 -8.38 5.83
C PRO A 65 12.51 -8.24 4.33
N ASP A 66 11.24 -8.08 3.93
CA ASP A 66 10.85 -7.92 2.51
C ASP A 66 11.54 -6.71 1.86
N PHE A 67 11.68 -5.61 2.61
CA PHE A 67 12.39 -4.43 2.13
C PHE A 67 13.91 -4.65 2.11
N SER A 68 14.47 -5.22 3.17
CA SER A 68 15.92 -5.47 3.28
C SER A 68 16.44 -6.30 2.10
N GLU A 69 15.69 -7.33 1.72
CA GLU A 69 16.04 -8.26 0.63
C GLU A 69 15.81 -7.65 -0.76
N ARG A 70 14.67 -6.98 -0.97
CA ARG A 70 14.21 -6.62 -2.32
C ARG A 70 14.49 -5.16 -2.69
N ARG A 71 14.61 -4.28 -1.69
CA ARG A 71 14.81 -2.82 -1.85
C ARG A 71 13.74 -2.14 -2.71
N PHE A 72 12.52 -2.66 -2.67
CA PHE A 72 11.33 -2.11 -3.30
C PHE A 72 10.24 -1.82 -2.25
N PRO A 73 9.22 -0.99 -2.57
CA PRO A 73 8.12 -0.73 -1.66
C PRO A 73 7.52 -2.03 -1.12
N CYS A 74 7.53 -2.19 0.20
CA CYS A 74 6.91 -3.30 0.90
C CYS A 74 5.48 -2.93 1.33
N LYS A 75 4.71 -3.90 1.84
CA LYS A 75 3.33 -3.64 2.29
C LYS A 75 3.22 -2.59 3.41
N HIS A 76 4.28 -2.43 4.20
CA HIS A 76 4.32 -1.42 5.27
C HIS A 76 4.46 0.00 4.71
N ILE A 77 5.27 0.19 3.66
CA ILE A 77 5.43 1.48 2.99
C ILE A 77 4.10 1.90 2.34
N TYR A 78 3.38 0.96 1.72
CA TYR A 78 2.01 1.18 1.25
C TYR A 78 1.04 1.50 2.38
N ARG A 79 1.17 0.84 3.55
CA ARG A 79 0.33 1.16 4.71
C ARG A 79 0.53 2.58 5.16
N LEU A 80 1.77 3.02 5.28
CA LEU A 80 2.08 4.38 5.67
C LEU A 80 1.52 5.40 4.67
N ALA A 81 1.63 5.14 3.37
CA ALA A 81 1.03 6.02 2.36
C ALA A 81 -0.49 6.14 2.48
N VAL A 82 -1.19 5.05 2.84
CA VAL A 82 -2.63 5.09 3.14
C VAL A 82 -2.93 5.91 4.40
N GLU A 83 -2.20 5.69 5.49
CA GLU A 83 -2.39 6.43 6.75
C GLU A 83 -2.08 7.94 6.60
N LEU A 84 -1.19 8.30 5.67
CA LEU A 84 -0.89 9.69 5.33
C LEU A 84 -1.88 10.30 4.31
N GLY A 85 -2.87 9.53 3.83
CA GLY A 85 -3.84 9.99 2.83
C GLY A 85 -3.27 10.20 1.43
N ILE A 86 -2.07 9.67 1.14
CA ILE A 86 -1.44 9.72 -0.18
C ILE A 86 -2.08 8.69 -1.11
N LEU A 87 -2.43 7.52 -0.56
CA LEU A 87 -3.18 6.49 -1.25
C LEU A 87 -4.56 6.36 -0.64
N GLU A 88 -5.55 6.22 -1.48
CA GLU A 88 -6.90 5.91 -1.03
C GLU A 88 -6.94 4.46 -0.51
N LYS A 89 -7.72 4.23 0.54
CA LYS A 89 -8.16 2.87 0.87
C LYS A 89 -9.17 2.48 -0.21
N PRO A 90 -9.11 1.26 -0.78
CA PRO A 90 -10.15 0.80 -1.68
C PRO A 90 -11.50 0.89 -0.95
N LEU A 91 -12.43 1.65 -1.53
CA LEU A 91 -13.81 1.76 -1.08
C LEU A 91 -14.48 0.42 -1.42
N ASP A 92 -14.30 -0.58 -0.56
CA ASP A 92 -15.02 -1.85 -0.58
C ASP A 92 -15.09 -2.52 -1.97
N GLU A 93 -13.96 -2.76 -2.63
CA GLU A 93 -13.92 -3.75 -3.70
C GLU A 93 -13.83 -5.15 -3.08
N GLU A 94 -14.99 -5.72 -2.75
CA GLU A 94 -15.16 -7.18 -2.76
C GLU A 94 -14.75 -7.67 -4.16
N PRO A 95 -13.72 -8.50 -4.32
CA PRO A 95 -13.48 -9.14 -5.61
C PRO A 95 -14.67 -10.05 -5.90
N GLN A 96 -15.59 -9.61 -6.77
CA GLN A 96 -16.68 -10.48 -7.18
C GLN A 96 -16.09 -11.69 -7.91
N TYR A 97 -16.47 -12.86 -7.43
CA TYR A 97 -16.03 -14.14 -7.94
C TYR A 97 -17.26 -14.99 -8.27
N GLN A 98 -17.30 -15.55 -9.49
CA GLN A 98 -18.32 -16.55 -9.85
C GLN A 98 -17.67 -17.93 -9.95
N VAL A 99 -18.13 -18.85 -9.10
CA VAL A 99 -17.79 -20.27 -9.16
C VAL A 99 -18.55 -20.89 -10.33
N SER A 100 -17.84 -21.45 -11.31
CA SER A 100 -18.48 -22.32 -12.30
C SER A 100 -18.93 -23.63 -11.63
N SER A 101 -19.92 -24.33 -12.20
CA SER A 101 -20.37 -25.65 -11.72
C SER A 101 -19.26 -26.72 -11.65
N GLU A 102 -18.09 -26.42 -12.20
CA GLU A 102 -16.89 -27.26 -12.24
C GLU A 102 -15.81 -26.82 -11.23
N GLY A 103 -16.11 -25.85 -10.36
CA GLY A 103 -15.23 -25.45 -9.25
C GLY A 103 -14.02 -24.59 -9.62
N THR A 104 -13.98 -24.00 -10.84
CA THR A 104 -12.86 -23.16 -11.28
C THR A 104 -13.10 -21.68 -11.00
N MET A 105 -12.06 -20.98 -10.50
CA MET A 105 -12.14 -19.58 -10.09
C MET A 105 -11.78 -18.55 -11.17
N PHE A 106 -12.75 -17.73 -11.62
CA PHE A 106 -12.56 -16.66 -12.60
C PHE A 106 -12.82 -15.26 -12.04
N VAL A 107 -11.92 -14.32 -12.32
CA VAL A 107 -12.06 -12.90 -11.96
C VAL A 107 -12.92 -12.18 -12.99
N ILE A 108 -14.04 -11.60 -12.56
CA ILE A 108 -14.84 -10.71 -13.40
C ILE A 108 -14.19 -9.32 -13.41
N LYS A 109 -13.73 -8.86 -14.58
CA LYS A 109 -13.42 -7.45 -14.79
C LYS A 109 -14.69 -6.77 -15.27
N ALA A 110 -15.33 -5.97 -14.42
CA ALA A 110 -16.35 -5.03 -14.88
C ALA A 110 -15.68 -3.93 -15.72
N LYS A 111 -16.37 -3.50 -16.78
CA LYS A 111 -15.89 -2.59 -17.82
C LYS A 111 -15.96 -1.14 -17.39
#